data_AF-A0A366XBE6-F1
#
_entry.id   AF-A0A366XBE6-F1
#
_cell.length_a   1.000
_cell.length_b   1.000
_cell.length_c   1.000
_cell.angle_alpha   90.00
_cell.angle_beta   90.00
_cell.angle_gamma   90.00
#
_symmetry.space_group_name_H-M   'P 1'
#
loop_
_entity.id
_entity.type
_entity.pdbx_description
1 polymer ?
#
loop_
_entity_poly.entity_id
_entity_poly.type
_entity_poly.pdbx_seq_one_letter_code
_entity_poly.pdbx_strand_id
1 'polypeptide(L)' 'MDVWFYVGLGLLIWAIRDLVFGSTYLWERVTRAENPGTYWVCVLVWLVAALAILATSPTTYYLFS' A
#
# COMPACT_ATOMS: atom_id res chain seq x y z
N MET A 1 3.63 18.63 -7.07
CA MET A 1 3.58 17.20 -6.71
C MET A 1 4.84 16.90 -5.91
N ASP A 2 4.69 16.62 -4.62
CA ASP A 2 5.81 16.34 -3.72
C ASP A 2 6.27 14.87 -3.82
N VAL A 3 7.50 14.59 -3.36
CA VAL A 3 8.08 13.23 -3.43
C VAL A 3 7.24 12.21 -2.66
N TRP A 4 6.61 12.62 -1.55
CA TRP A 4 5.82 11.73 -0.72
C TRP A 4 4.50 11.34 -1.37
N PHE A 5 3.90 12.24 -2.14
CA PHE A 5 2.76 11.92 -2.99
C PHE A 5 3.07 10.76 -3.95
N TYR A 6 4.21 10.80 -4.64
CA TYR A 6 4.62 9.71 -5.53
C TYR A 6 4.94 8.41 -4.79
N VAL A 7 5.54 8.50 -3.60
CA VAL A 7 5.78 7.32 -2.74
C VAL A 7 4.45 6.68 -2.31
N GLY A 8 3.50 7.47 -1.84
CA GLY A 8 2.17 6.98 -1.45
C GLY A 8 1.43 6.33 -2.63
N LEU A 9 1.50 6.94 -3.81
CA LEU A 9 0.94 6.37 -5.04
C LEU A 9 1.63 5.06 -5.44
N GLY A 10 2.96 5.00 -5.34
CA GLY A 10 3.74 3.80 -5.61
C GLY A 10 3.40 2.64 -4.66
N LEU A 11 3.23 2.93 -3.38
CA LEU A 11 2.79 1.95 -2.38
C LEU A 11 1.34 1.48 -2.62
N LEU A 12 0.47 2.37 -3.09
CA LEU A 12 -0.89 1.99 -3.45
C LEU A 12 -0.90 1.03 -4.65
N ILE A 13 -0.13 1.34 -5.70
CA ILE A 13 0.05 0.45 -6.85
C ILE A 13 0.65 -0.89 -6.40
N TRP A 14 1.61 -0.88 -5.48
CA TRP A 14 2.19 -2.09 -4.90
C TRP A 14 1.14 -2.95 -4.18
N ALA A 15 0.32 -2.35 -3.32
CA ALA A 15 -0.75 -3.07 -2.62
C ALA A 15 -1.79 -3.66 -3.59
N ILE A 16 -2.13 -2.93 -4.66
CA ILE A 16 -3.02 -3.43 -5.73
C ILE A 16 -2.39 -4.62 -6.45
N ARG A 17 -1.10 -4.52 -6.78
CA ARG A 17 -0.34 -5.64 -7.36
C ARG A 17 -0.40 -6.86 -6.44
N ASP A 18 -0.20 -6.69 -5.14
CA ASP A 18 -0.24 -7.81 -4.17
C ASP A 18 -1.62 -8.46 -4.06
N LEU A 19 -2.70 -7.69 -4.28
CA LEU A 19 -4.07 -8.20 -4.40
C LEU A 19 -4.27 -9.03 -5.68
N VAL A 20 -3.74 -8.56 -6.81
CA VAL A 20 -3.86 -9.23 -8.12
C VAL A 20 -3.07 -10.55 -8.14
N PHE A 21 -1.85 -10.56 -7.62
CA PHE A 21 -0.98 -11.74 -7.63
C PHE A 21 -1.19 -12.69 -6.44
N GLY A 22 -1.98 -12.29 -5.43
CA GLY A 22 -2.26 -13.13 -4.26
C GLY A 22 -1.02 -13.42 -3.40
N SER A 23 0.04 -12.64 -3.55
CA SER A 23 1.27 -12.74 -2.74
C SER A 23 1.81 -11.35 -2.43
N THR A 24 2.28 -11.16 -1.21
CA THR A 24 2.81 -9.90 -0.70
C THR A 24 4.20 -10.13 -0.11
N TYR A 25 5.02 -9.09 -0.09
CA TYR A 25 6.36 -9.12 0.47
C TYR A 25 6.46 -8.04 1.55
N LEU A 26 6.69 -8.45 2.79
CA LEU A 26 6.88 -7.53 3.93
C LEU A 26 8.31 -7.65 4.49
N TRP A 27 8.67 -8.87 4.84
CA TRP A 27 10.01 -9.28 5.27
C TRP A 27 10.37 -10.62 4.61
N GLU A 28 9.38 -11.51 4.56
CA GLU A 28 9.36 -12.67 3.71
C GLU A 28 8.19 -12.58 2.71
N ARG A 29 8.18 -13.50 1.75
CA ARG A 29 7.07 -13.64 0.80
C ARG A 29 5.93 -14.39 1.50
N VAL A 30 4.78 -13.76 1.62
CA VAL A 30 3.57 -14.37 2.18
C VAL A 30 2.55 -14.55 1.06
N THR A 31 2.06 -15.77 0.87
CA THR A 31 1.03 -16.07 -0.14
C THR A 31 -0.33 -16.29 0.53
N ARG A 32 -1.40 -15.91 -0.18
CA ARG A 32 -2.78 -16.14 0.30
C ARG A 32 -3.09 -17.62 0.46
N ALA A 33 -2.47 -18.48 -0.37
CA ALA A 33 -2.70 -19.92 -0.36
C ALA A 33 -2.09 -20.62 0.85
N GLU A 34 -0.92 -20.17 1.33
CA GLU A 34 -0.22 -20.78 2.46
C GLU A 34 -0.71 -20.22 3.80
N ASN A 35 -0.83 -18.90 3.91
CA ASN A 35 -1.22 -18.25 5.17
C ASN A 35 -2.14 -17.04 4.90
N PRO A 36 -3.46 -17.27 4.74
CA PRO A 36 -4.39 -16.22 4.35
C PRO A 36 -4.51 -15.10 5.39
N GLY A 37 -4.44 -15.45 6.69
CA GLY A 37 -4.52 -14.46 7.76
C GLY A 37 -3.36 -13.46 7.71
N THR A 38 -2.14 -13.97 7.65
CA THR A 38 -0.92 -13.13 7.57
C THR A 38 -0.89 -12.33 6.28
N TYR A 39 -1.30 -12.94 5.16
CA TYR A 39 -1.42 -12.25 3.87
C TYR A 39 -2.31 -11.00 3.96
N TRP A 40 -3.52 -11.12 4.53
CA TRP A 40 -4.44 -9.99 4.63
C TRP A 40 -3.94 -8.91 5.58
N VAL A 41 -3.27 -9.29 6.68
CA VAL A 41 -2.63 -8.32 7.59
C VAL A 41 -1.53 -7.54 6.86
N CYS A 42 -0.66 -8.22 6.11
CA CYS A 42 0.39 -7.56 5.32
C CYS A 42 -0.18 -6.61 4.25
N VAL A 43 -1.20 -7.05 3.52
CA VAL A 43 -1.87 -6.19 2.53
C VAL A 43 -2.52 -4.97 3.20
N LEU A 44 -3.17 -5.14 4.35
CA LEU A 44 -3.72 -4.02 5.12
C LEU A 44 -2.64 -3.05 5.57
N VAL A 45 -1.48 -3.52 6.02
CA VAL A 45 -0.34 -2.66 6.39
C VAL A 45 0.10 -1.81 5.19
N TRP A 46 0.24 -2.42 4.01
CA TRP A 46 0.62 -1.68 2.80
C TRP A 46 -0.44 -0.66 2.38
N LEU A 47 -1.73 -1.01 2.47
CA LEU A 47 -2.82 -0.08 2.17
C LEU A 47 -2.87 1.09 3.15
N VAL A 48 -2.73 0.82 4.46
CA VAL A 48 -2.73 1.87 5.48
C VAL A 48 -1.52 2.79 5.30
N ALA A 49 -0.33 2.24 5.03
CA ALA A 49 0.86 3.04 4.78
C ALA A 49 0.71 3.95 3.55
N ALA A 50 0.22 3.40 2.43
CA ALA A 50 -0.04 4.16 1.21
C ALA A 50 -1.04 5.29 1.45
N LEU A 51 -2.17 4.99 2.09
CA LEU A 51 -3.23 5.97 2.37
C LEU A 51 -2.78 7.03 3.37
N ALA A 52 -2.03 6.67 4.42
CA ALA A 52 -1.52 7.62 5.39
C ALA A 52 -0.54 8.63 4.76
N ILE A 53 0.35 8.15 3.89
CA ILE A 53 1.29 9.02 3.16
C ILE A 53 0.53 9.94 2.19
N LEU A 54 -0.43 9.39 1.44
CA LEU A 54 -1.23 10.21 0.53
C LEU A 54 -2.04 11.26 1.29
N ALA A 55 -2.70 10.90 2.39
CA ALA A 55 -3.52 11.80 3.19
C ALA A 55 -2.73 12.93 3.86
N THR A 56 -1.46 12.68 4.20
CA THR A 56 -0.58 13.69 4.82
C THR A 56 0.21 14.51 3.80
N SER A 57 0.26 14.09 2.53
CA SER A 57 0.99 14.82 1.51
C SER A 57 0.33 16.19 1.22
N PRO A 58 1.12 17.29 1.16
CA PRO A 58 0.59 18.62 0.86
C PRO A 58 -0.17 18.65 -0.46
N THR A 59 0.31 17.91 -1.46
CA THR A 59 -0.32 17.80 -2.77
C THR A 59 -1.77 17.31 -2.66
N THR A 60 -2.05 16.29 -1.86
CA THR A 60 -3.41 15.77 -1.66
C THR A 60 -4.31 16.83 -1.01
N TYR A 61 -3.81 17.56 -0.02
CA TYR A 61 -4.57 18.64 0.62
C TYR A 61 -5.03 19.70 -0.41
N TYR A 62 -4.14 20.13 -1.30
CA TYR A 62 -4.46 21.11 -2.34
C TYR A 62 -5.36 20.58 -3.48
N LEU A 63 -5.45 19.27 -3.65
CA LEU A 63 -6.29 18.65 -4.69
C LEU A 63 -7.74 18.43 -4.26
N PHE A 64 -7.99 18.35 -2.95
CA PHE A 64 -9.30 18.02 -2.38
C PHE A 64 -9.89 19.11 -1.44
N SER A 65 -9.24 20.27 -1.32
CA SER A 65 -9.79 21.50 -0.72
C SER A 65 -10.22 22.49 -1.79
#